data_AF-A0AAV8ZKY7-F1
#
_entry.id   AF-A0AAV8ZKY7-F1
#
_cell.length_a   1.000
_cell.length_b   1.000
_cell.length_c   1.000
_cell.angle_alpha   90.00
_cell.angle_beta   90.00
_cell.angle_gamma   90.00
#
_symmetry.space_group_name_H-M   'P 1'
#
loop_
_entity.id
_entity.type
_entity.pdbx_description
1 polymer ?
#
loop_
_entity_poly.entity_id
_entity_poly.type
_entity_poly.pdbx_seq_one_letter_code
_entity_poly.pdbx_strand_id
1 'polypeptide(L)'
;MYVPSLERVEYDLTPWKNKNVPIIWLTGQQNTGKKTHGNFIKDSFNYEHISITQLLRDEARKNTERGTIVKEALNSKKKVSDVR
;
A
#
# COMPACT_ATOMS: atom_id res chain seq x y z
N MET A 1 -1.91 21.00 -11.30
CA MET A 1 -2.03 20.39 -9.97
C MET A 1 -0.68 19.78 -9.66
N TYR A 2 0.10 20.44 -8.80
CA TYR A 2 1.44 20.02 -8.42
C TYR A 2 1.30 18.89 -7.39
N VAL A 3 1.86 17.72 -7.69
CA VAL A 3 2.01 16.65 -6.70
C VAL A 3 3.43 16.80 -6.16
N PRO A 4 3.62 17.19 -4.88
CA PRO A 4 4.93 17.25 -4.27
C PRO A 4 5.63 15.90 -4.43
N SER A 5 6.93 15.90 -4.74
CA SER A 5 7.73 14.69 -4.66
C SER A 5 7.62 14.18 -3.23
N LEU A 6 6.90 13.07 -3.03
CA LEU A 6 6.86 12.37 -1.75
C LEU A 6 8.30 12.00 -1.42
N GLU A 7 8.88 12.71 -0.46
CA GLU A 7 10.26 12.53 -0.05
C GLU A 7 10.48 11.05 0.26
N ARG A 8 11.31 10.37 -0.55
CA ARG A 8 11.67 8.97 -0.29
C ARG A 8 12.57 8.95 0.92
N VAL A 9 11.96 8.80 2.09
CA VAL A 9 12.68 8.56 3.33
C VAL A 9 13.40 7.23 3.25
N GLU A 10 14.62 7.19 3.77
CA GLU A 10 15.35 5.94 3.96
C GLU A 10 14.64 5.13 5.05
N TYR A 11 14.20 3.91 4.72
CA TYR A 11 13.50 3.04 5.67
C TYR A 11 14.49 2.04 6.28
N ASP A 12 14.46 1.89 7.61
CA ASP A 12 15.22 0.82 8.27
C ASP A 12 14.62 -0.55 7.92
N LEU A 13 15.34 -1.29 7.08
CA LEU A 13 14.96 -2.65 6.66
C LEU A 13 15.57 -3.74 7.55
N THR A 14 16.38 -3.38 8.54
CA THR A 14 17.07 -4.33 9.44
C THR A 14 16.13 -5.33 10.10
N PRO A 15 14.93 -4.94 10.60
CA PRO A 15 13.99 -5.90 11.19
C PRO A 15 13.56 -7.01 10.23
N TRP A 16 13.41 -6.69 8.94
CA TRP A 16 12.99 -7.63 7.91
C TRP A 16 14.14 -8.56 7.48
N LYS A 17 15.35 -8.00 7.35
CA LYS A 17 16.56 -8.77 7.04
C LYS A 17 16.87 -9.80 8.13
N ASN A 18 16.71 -9.43 9.41
CA ASN A 18 17.00 -10.31 10.54
C ASN A 18 15.95 -11.40 10.74
N LYS A 19 14.66 -11.11 10.48
CA LYS A 19 13.58 -12.10 10.67
C LYS A 19 13.53 -13.19 9.59
N ASN A 20 14.21 -13.00 8.46
CA ASN A 20 14.21 -13.94 7.33
C ASN A 20 12.79 -14.42 6.94
N VAL A 21 11.81 -13.49 6.95
CA VAL A 21 10.42 -13.76 6.55
C VAL A 21 10.22 -13.46 5.07
N PRO A 22 9.55 -14.33 4.30
CA PRO A 22 9.37 -14.10 2.87
C PRO A 22 8.34 -13.00 2.61
N ILE A 23 8.64 -12.17 1.61
CA ILE A 23 7.70 -11.17 1.08
C ILE A 23 7.00 -11.76 -0.14
N ILE A 24 5.69 -11.91 -0.06
CA ILE A 24 4.87 -12.52 -1.12
C ILE A 24 4.07 -11.42 -1.82
N TRP A 25 4.34 -11.21 -3.11
CA TRP A 25 3.59 -10.28 -3.94
C TRP A 25 2.40 -10.97 -4.60
N LEU A 26 1.19 -10.68 -4.13
CA LEU A 26 -0.05 -11.21 -4.69
C LEU A 26 -0.54 -10.33 -5.86
N THR A 27 -0.28 -10.76 -7.08
CA THR A 27 -0.62 -10.03 -8.31
C THR A 27 -1.70 -10.75 -9.13
N GLY A 28 -2.33 -10.04 -10.07
CA GLY A 28 -3.39 -10.61 -10.93
C GLY A 28 -4.44 -9.59 -11.34
N GLN A 29 -5.31 -9.96 -12.28
CA GLN A 29 -6.39 -9.11 -12.78
C GLN A 29 -7.40 -8.73 -11.67
N GLN A 30 -8.15 -7.65 -11.85
CA GLN A 30 -9.24 -7.29 -10.94
C GLN A 30 -10.27 -8.43 -10.82
N ASN A 31 -10.87 -8.59 -9.65
CA ASN A 31 -11.89 -9.60 -9.33
C ASN A 31 -11.47 -11.07 -9.42
N THR A 32 -10.18 -11.41 -9.52
CA THR A 32 -9.70 -12.80 -9.50
C THR A 32 -9.59 -13.43 -8.11
N GLY A 33 -10.19 -12.81 -7.08
CA GLY A 33 -10.15 -13.35 -5.71
C GLY A 33 -8.84 -13.14 -4.94
N LYS A 34 -7.97 -12.20 -5.34
CA LYS A 34 -6.72 -11.89 -4.63
C LYS A 34 -6.92 -11.60 -3.14
N LYS A 35 -7.97 -10.85 -2.79
CA LYS A 35 -8.30 -10.53 -1.39
C LYS A 35 -8.66 -11.79 -0.61
N THR A 36 -9.42 -12.70 -1.22
CA THR A 36 -9.81 -13.98 -0.63
C THR A 36 -8.59 -14.83 -0.31
N HIS A 37 -7.69 -15.01 -1.28
CA HIS A 37 -6.47 -15.78 -1.09
C HIS A 37 -5.48 -15.11 -0.13
N GLY A 38 -5.37 -13.77 -0.16
CA GLY A 38 -4.52 -13.02 0.77
C GLY A 38 -4.98 -13.18 2.23
N ASN A 39 -6.29 -13.15 2.47
CA ASN A 39 -6.84 -13.43 3.80
C ASN A 39 -6.63 -14.89 4.22
N PHE A 40 -6.84 -15.84 3.30
CA PHE A 40 -6.56 -17.26 3.57
C PHE A 40 -5.10 -17.50 3.96
N ILE A 41 -4.14 -16.86 3.28
CA ILE A 41 -2.72 -16.95 3.62
C ILE A 41 -2.44 -16.36 5.01
N LYS A 42 -3.03 -15.20 5.32
CA LYS A 42 -2.94 -14.60 6.66
C LYS A 42 -3.43 -15.55 7.74
N ASP A 43 -4.63 -16.09 7.57
CA ASP A 43 -5.29 -16.93 8.58
C ASP A 43 -4.59 -18.30 8.73
N SER A 44 -4.09 -18.87 7.63
CA SER A 44 -3.49 -20.21 7.62
C SER A 44 -2.02 -20.23 8.05
N PHE A 45 -1.26 -19.17 7.74
CA PHE A 45 0.19 -19.16 7.93
C PHE A 45 0.67 -18.08 8.91
N ASN A 46 -0.26 -17.32 9.52
CA ASN A 46 0.03 -16.22 10.44
C ASN A 46 0.89 -15.11 9.78
N TYR A 47 0.59 -14.79 8.52
CA TYR A 47 1.21 -13.70 7.78
C TYR A 47 0.42 -12.40 7.95
N GLU A 48 1.11 -11.26 7.89
CA GLU A 48 0.42 -9.98 7.81
C GLU A 48 0.01 -9.67 6.36
N HIS A 49 -1.27 -9.35 6.14
CA HIS A 49 -1.79 -9.02 4.82
C HIS A 49 -1.85 -7.50 4.62
N ILE A 50 -0.90 -6.97 3.85
CA ILE A 50 -0.81 -5.54 3.54
C ILE A 50 -1.59 -5.22 2.26
N SER A 51 -2.67 -4.46 2.37
CA SER A 51 -3.47 -4.00 1.23
C SER A 51 -3.20 -2.53 0.90
N ILE A 52 -2.58 -2.28 -0.26
CA ILE A 52 -2.29 -0.91 -0.74
C ILE A 52 -3.56 -0.05 -0.79
N THR A 53 -4.68 -0.60 -1.28
CA THR A 53 -5.95 0.11 -1.35
C THR A 53 -6.43 0.56 0.02
N GLN A 54 -6.26 -0.29 1.05
CA GLN A 54 -6.65 0.04 2.41
C GLN A 54 -5.73 1.12 2.99
N LEU A 55 -4.40 0.99 2.81
CA LEU A 55 -3.43 2.00 3.21
C LEU A 55 -3.74 3.39 2.61
N LEU A 56 -4.07 3.45 1.33
CA LEU A 56 -4.42 4.72 0.66
C LEU A 56 -5.71 5.31 1.23
N ARG A 57 -6.72 4.49 1.52
CA ARG A 57 -7.99 4.96 2.13
C ARG A 57 -7.79 5.46 3.55
N ASP A 58 -6.94 4.78 4.32
CA ASP A 58 -6.65 5.18 5.69
C ASP A 58 -5.80 6.45 5.73
N GLU A 59 -4.87 6.64 4.79
CA GLU A 59 -4.14 7.89 4.63
C GLU A 59 -5.07 9.04 4.18
N ALA A 60 -5.98 8.79 3.23
CA ALA A 60 -6.95 9.77 2.74
C ALA A 60 -7.94 10.27 3.82
N ARG A 61 -8.10 9.52 4.90
CA ARG A 61 -8.91 9.92 6.07
C ARG A 61 -8.17 10.85 7.02
N LYS A 62 -6.84 10.95 6.90
CA LYS A 62 -6.03 11.83 7.74
C LYS A 62 -6.14 13.27 7.23
N ASN A 63 -6.21 14.23 8.15
CA ASN A 63 -6.20 15.66 7.84
C ASN A 63 -4.75 16.15 7.65
N THR A 64 -4.01 15.53 6.74
CA THR A 64 -2.65 15.91 6.37
C THR A 64 -2.63 16.36 4.91
N GLU A 65 -1.62 17.13 4.52
CA GLU A 65 -1.42 17.54 3.12
C GLU A 65 -1.34 16.30 2.19
N ARG A 66 -0.57 15.28 2.61
CA ARG A 66 -0.50 13.99 1.92
C ARG A 66 -1.85 13.29 1.84
N GLY A 67 -2.64 13.29 2.91
CA GLY A 67 -3.98 12.71 2.94
C GLY A 67 -4.91 13.36 1.91
N THR A 68 -4.86 14.69 1.77
CA THR A 68 -5.62 15.43 0.77
C THR A 68 -5.23 15.02 -0.66
N ILE A 69 -3.92 14.96 -0.96
CA ILE A 69 -3.42 14.52 -2.28
C ILE A 69 -3.90 13.10 -2.61
N VAL A 70 -3.79 12.17 -1.67
CA VAL A 70 -4.24 10.79 -1.85
C VAL A 70 -5.76 10.74 -2.07
N LYS A 71 -6.54 11.53 -1.32
CA LYS A 71 -7.99 11.62 -1.46
C LYS A 71 -8.40 12.14 -2.85
N GLU A 72 -7.74 13.17 -3.35
CA GLU A 72 -7.98 13.71 -4.70
C GLU A 72 -7.64 12.69 -5.80
N ALA A 73 -6.51 11.98 -5.66
CA ALA A 73 -6.11 10.94 -6.59
C ALA A 73 -7.12 9.76 -6.63
N LEU A 74 -7.59 9.32 -5.46
CA LEU A 74 -8.61 8.27 -5.34
C LEU A 74 -9.93 8.65 -6.04
N ASN A 75 -10.35 9.91 -5.92
CA ASN A 75 -11.60 10.40 -6.53
C ASN A 75 -11.49 10.57 -8.06
N SER A 76 -10.31 10.95 -8.56
CA SER A 76 -10.10 11.20 -9.99
C SER A 76 -9.83 9.94 -10.83
N LYS A 77 -9.81 8.74 -10.22
CA LYS A 77 -9.37 7.46 -10.84
C LYS A 77 -7.96 7.53 -11.46
N LYS A 78 -7.17 8.57 -11.17
CA LYS A 78 -5.79 8.70 -11.63
C LYS A 78 -4.88 7.97 -10.65
N LYS A 79 -3.80 7.37 -11.17
CA LYS A 79 -2.74 6.83 -10.30
C LYS A 79 -2.11 8.00 -9.54
N VAL A 80 -1.89 7.82 -8.24
CA VAL A 80 -1.01 8.73 -7.48
C VAL A 80 0.35 8.68 -8.17
N SER A 81 0.75 9.77 -8.81
CA SER A 81 2.00 9.84 -9.55
C SER A 81 3.17 9.95 -8.56
N ASP A 82 4.15 9.05 -8.70
CA ASP A 82 5.46 9.21 -8.08
C ASP A 82 6.29 10.09 -9.04
N VAL A 83 6.60 11.32 -8.64
CA VAL A 83 7.46 12.22 -9.42
C VAL A 83 8.89 11.90 -8.97
N ARG A 84 9.72 11.38 -9.89
CA ARG A 84 11.16 11.18 -9.68
C ARG A 84 11.88 12.51 -9.51
#